data_AF-J1RNL5-F1
#
_entry.id   AF-J1RNL5-F1
#
_cell.length_a   1.000
_cell.length_b   1.000
_cell.length_c   1.000
_cell.angle_alpha   90.00
_cell.angle_beta   90.00
_cell.angle_gamma   90.00
#
_symmetry.space_group_name_H-M   'P 1'
#
loop_
_entity.id
_entity.type
_entity.pdbx_description
1 polymer ?
#
loop_
_entity_poly.entity_id
_entity_poly.type
_entity_poly.pdbx_seq_one_letter_code
_entity_poly.pdbx_strand_id
1 'polypeptide(L)'
;MYPRYSDNEFDLLQEAAELSHMALGGYVAESSLAAARSDDPTAAVADYRAAVKALMSANGQLGKIGSNLNQLTRHLNEDGAWPHHDLVRRLLARVEASIARLDTAIGRVTTGR
;
A
#
# COMPACT_ATOMS: atom_id res chain seq x y z
N MET A 1 6.21 -28.86 -3.47
CA MET A 1 4.94 -28.18 -3.09
C MET A 1 4.83 -26.95 -3.97
N TYR A 2 3.73 -26.77 -4.71
CA TYR A 2 3.55 -25.61 -5.58
C TYR A 2 2.98 -24.43 -4.77
N PRO A 3 3.39 -23.18 -5.05
CA PRO A 3 2.78 -22.02 -4.43
C PRO A 3 1.26 -22.01 -4.68
N ARG A 4 0.48 -21.67 -3.65
CA ARG A 4 -0.95 -21.39 -3.79
C ARG A 4 -1.17 -19.92 -3.51
N TYR A 5 -1.86 -19.25 -4.42
CA TYR A 5 -2.23 -17.85 -4.32
C TYR A 5 -3.72 -17.77 -3.97
N SER A 6 -4.07 -16.81 -3.12
CA SER A 6 -5.44 -16.31 -3.01
C SER A 6 -5.82 -15.53 -4.27
N ASP A 7 -7.12 -15.27 -4.47
CA ASP A 7 -7.61 -14.53 -5.65
C ASP A 7 -6.96 -13.14 -5.74
N ASN A 8 -6.82 -12.43 -4.62
CA ASN A 8 -6.15 -11.13 -4.58
C ASN A 8 -4.65 -11.21 -4.90
N GLU A 9 -3.96 -12.25 -4.45
CA GLU A 9 -2.55 -12.47 -4.83
C GLU A 9 -2.42 -12.83 -6.30
N PHE A 10 -3.41 -13.51 -6.88
CA PHE A 10 -3.46 -13.83 -8.29
C PHE A 10 -3.65 -12.57 -9.15
N ASP A 11 -4.59 -11.68 -8.77
CA ASP A 11 -4.83 -10.41 -9.47
C ASP A 11 -3.58 -9.52 -9.49
N LEU A 12 -2.87 -9.43 -8.35
CA LEU A 12 -1.61 -8.69 -8.26
C LEU A 12 -0.52 -9.28 -9.16
N LEU A 13 -0.41 -10.60 -9.24
CA LEU A 13 0.55 -11.26 -10.12
C LEU A 13 0.19 -11.08 -11.60
N GLN A 14 -1.11 -11.07 -11.92
CA GLN A 14 -1.63 -10.84 -13.27
C GLN A 14 -1.31 -9.42 -13.73
N GLU A 15 -1.59 -8.41 -12.92
CA GLU A 15 -1.26 -7.01 -13.21
C GLU A 15 0.26 -6.82 -13.42
N ALA A 16 1.08 -7.38 -12.55
CA ALA A 16 2.54 -7.26 -12.66
C ALA A 16 3.10 -7.99 -13.91
N ALA A 17 2.52 -9.12 -14.28
CA ALA A 17 2.87 -9.83 -15.51
C ALA A 17 2.52 -9.01 -16.76
N GLU A 18 1.35 -8.36 -16.78
CA GLU A 18 0.93 -7.47 -17.86
C GLU A 18 1.85 -6.26 -18.01
N LEU A 19 2.21 -5.61 -16.90
CA LEU A 19 3.16 -4.50 -16.87
C LEU A 19 4.56 -4.91 -17.36
N SER A 20 4.94 -6.16 -17.11
CA SER A 20 6.21 -6.74 -17.56
C SER A 20 6.15 -7.30 -18.98
N HIS A 21 5.00 -7.23 -19.66
CA HIS A 21 4.74 -7.82 -20.97
C HIS A 21 5.04 -9.33 -21.03
N MET A 22 4.74 -10.05 -19.95
CA MET A 22 4.99 -11.49 -19.81
C MET A 22 3.69 -12.26 -19.59
N ALA A 23 3.66 -13.52 -20.03
CA ALA A 23 2.62 -14.43 -19.55
C ALA A 23 2.81 -14.69 -18.05
N LEU A 24 1.71 -14.78 -17.29
CA LEU A 24 1.70 -14.93 -15.83
C LEU A 24 2.66 -16.02 -15.33
N GLY A 25 2.60 -17.22 -15.90
CA GLY A 25 3.48 -18.33 -15.50
C GLY A 25 4.97 -18.04 -15.74
N GLY A 26 5.30 -17.33 -16.83
CA GLY A 26 6.67 -16.91 -17.12
C GLY A 26 7.15 -15.81 -16.17
N TYR A 27 6.29 -14.85 -15.85
CA TYR A 27 6.58 -13.78 -14.90
C TYR A 27 6.90 -14.35 -13.50
N VAL A 28 6.06 -15.27 -13.00
CA VAL A 28 6.27 -15.91 -11.68
C VAL A 28 7.56 -16.72 -11.65
N ALA A 29 7.86 -17.47 -12.71
CA ALA A 29 9.08 -18.25 -12.80
C ALA A 29 10.34 -17.37 -12.81
N GLU A 30 10.36 -16.33 -13.64
CA GLU A 30 11.54 -15.47 -13.76
C GLU A 30 11.74 -14.57 -12.54
N SER A 31 10.66 -14.09 -11.92
CA SER A 31 10.73 -13.36 -10.65
C SER A 31 11.30 -14.24 -9.53
N SER A 32 10.90 -15.51 -9.47
CA SER A 32 11.43 -16.48 -8.50
C SER A 32 12.91 -16.79 -8.74
N LEU A 33 13.31 -16.95 -10.00
CA LEU A 33 14.71 -17.15 -10.40
C LEU A 33 15.58 -15.92 -10.12
N ALA A 34 15.09 -14.72 -10.43
CA ALA A 34 15.79 -13.47 -10.15
C ALA A 34 16.04 -13.29 -8.65
N ALA A 35 15.03 -13.55 -7.81
CA ALA A 35 15.18 -13.53 -6.36
C ALA A 35 16.21 -14.54 -5.86
N ALA A 36 16.21 -15.76 -6.42
CA ALA A 36 17.18 -16.80 -6.07
C ALA A 36 18.61 -16.52 -6.56
N ARG A 37 18.77 -15.75 -7.64
CA ARG A 37 20.07 -15.34 -8.21
C ARG A 37 20.68 -14.11 -7.53
N SER A 38 19.95 -13.44 -6.64
CA SER A 38 20.48 -12.33 -5.85
C SER A 38 21.74 -12.76 -5.08
N ASP A 39 22.72 -11.85 -4.95
CA ASP A 39 23.94 -12.08 -4.16
C ASP A 39 23.62 -12.32 -2.67
N ASP A 40 22.49 -11.81 -2.20
CA ASP A 40 21.88 -12.15 -0.91
C ASP A 40 20.35 -12.30 -1.06
N PRO A 41 19.85 -13.51 -1.37
CA PRO A 41 18.43 -13.77 -1.51
C PRO A 41 17.65 -13.55 -0.20
N THR A 42 18.32 -13.71 0.95
CA THR A 42 17.68 -13.53 2.26
C THR A 42 17.48 -12.05 2.55
N ALA A 43 18.47 -11.21 2.27
CA ALA A 43 18.34 -9.75 2.37
C ALA A 43 17.26 -9.21 1.43
N ALA A 44 17.22 -9.66 0.16
CA ALA A 44 16.21 -9.22 -0.80
C ALA A 44 14.77 -9.53 -0.31
N VAL A 45 14.54 -10.72 0.23
CA VAL A 45 13.24 -11.10 0.81
C VAL A 45 12.96 -10.32 2.12
N ALA A 46 13.98 -10.07 2.93
CA ALA A 46 13.85 -9.29 4.17
C ALA A 46 13.48 -7.83 3.90
N ASP A 47 14.09 -7.21 2.89
CA ASP A 47 13.82 -5.82 2.48
C ASP A 47 12.39 -5.68 1.95
N TYR A 48 11.93 -6.60 1.12
CA TYR A 48 10.52 -6.65 0.69
C TYR A 48 9.58 -6.77 1.89
N ARG A 49 9.85 -7.70 2.82
CA ARG A 49 9.03 -7.86 4.03
C ARG A 49 9.05 -6.61 4.92
N ALA A 50 10.18 -5.91 5.00
CA ALA A 50 10.30 -4.67 5.75
C ALA A 50 9.46 -3.55 5.11
N ALA A 51 9.49 -3.43 3.78
CA ALA A 51 8.65 -2.49 3.04
C ALA A 51 7.14 -2.77 3.26
N VAL A 52 6.73 -4.04 3.16
CA VAL A 52 5.34 -4.45 3.44
C VAL A 52 4.92 -4.12 4.88
N LYS A 53 5.78 -4.38 5.87
CA LYS A 53 5.49 -4.02 7.28
C LYS A 53 5.36 -2.52 7.48
N ALA A 54 6.24 -1.72 6.88
CA ALA A 54 6.17 -0.27 6.95
C ALA A 54 4.85 0.24 6.35
N LEU A 55 4.41 -0.35 5.25
CA LEU A 55 3.13 -0.05 4.62
C LEU A 55 1.93 -0.40 5.53
N MET A 56 1.91 -1.60 6.09
CA MET A 56 0.83 -2.02 7.00
C MET A 56 0.73 -1.09 8.21
N SER A 57 1.87 -0.63 8.75
CA SER A 57 1.91 0.35 9.84
C SER A 57 1.30 1.68 9.40
N ALA A 58 1.64 2.18 8.21
CA ALA A 58 1.09 3.40 7.66
C ALA A 58 -0.44 3.30 7.45
N ASN A 59 -0.95 2.18 6.91
CA ASN A 59 -2.39 1.93 6.80
C ASN A 59 -3.09 1.95 8.17
N GLY A 60 -2.46 1.39 9.20
CA GLY A 60 -2.96 1.46 10.57
C GLY A 60 -3.05 2.90 11.10
N GLN A 61 -2.07 3.76 10.79
CA GLN A 61 -2.12 5.17 11.17
C GLN A 61 -3.22 5.93 10.40
N LEU A 62 -3.42 5.63 9.12
CA LEU A 62 -4.51 6.19 8.32
C LEU A 62 -5.89 5.79 8.87
N GLY A 63 -6.07 4.54 9.28
CA GLY A 63 -7.30 4.09 9.95
C GLY A 63 -7.61 4.88 11.23
N LYS A 64 -6.57 5.21 12.03
CA LYS A 64 -6.73 6.07 13.22
C LYS A 64 -7.15 7.50 12.86
N ILE A 65 -6.54 8.07 11.82
CA ILE A 65 -6.92 9.40 11.31
C ILE A 65 -8.39 9.39 10.88
N GLY A 66 -8.83 8.39 10.10
CA GLY A 66 -10.23 8.25 9.70
C GLY A 66 -11.20 8.15 10.88
N SER A 67 -10.82 7.40 11.93
CA SER A 67 -11.61 7.32 13.16
C SER A 67 -11.76 8.68 13.86
N ASN A 68 -10.67 9.44 13.97
CA ASN A 68 -10.68 10.78 14.57
C ASN A 68 -11.56 11.76 13.77
N LEU A 69 -11.46 11.72 12.43
CA LEU A 69 -12.35 12.50 11.55
C LEU A 69 -13.82 12.13 11.78
N ASN A 70 -14.13 10.84 11.87
CA ASN A 70 -15.49 10.37 12.08
C ASN A 70 -16.05 10.83 13.45
N GLN A 71 -15.21 10.85 14.49
CA GLN A 71 -15.57 11.40 15.79
C GLN A 71 -15.84 12.90 15.73
N LEU A 72 -14.99 13.66 15.02
CA LEU A 72 -15.19 15.10 14.81
C LEU A 72 -16.52 15.36 14.07
N THR A 73 -16.80 14.64 12.98
CA THR A 73 -18.05 14.77 12.24
C THR A 73 -19.27 14.46 13.12
N ARG A 74 -19.19 13.43 13.97
CA ARG A 74 -20.28 13.08 14.89
C ARG A 74 -20.53 14.20 15.90
N HIS A 75 -19.48 14.68 16.56
CA HIS A 75 -19.56 15.78 17.51
C HIS A 75 -20.14 17.04 16.86
N LEU A 76 -19.77 17.33 15.61
CA LEU A 76 -20.30 18.45 14.84
C LEU A 76 -21.79 18.32 14.49
N ASN A 77 -22.22 17.10 14.15
CA ASN A 77 -23.62 16.81 13.88
C ASN A 77 -24.49 16.89 15.15
N GLU A 78 -23.90 16.68 16.33
CA GLU A 78 -24.60 16.69 17.62
C GLU A 78 -24.63 18.09 18.28
N ASP A 79 -23.52 18.83 18.28
CA ASP A 79 -23.35 20.06 19.10
C ASP A 79 -23.38 21.38 18.32
N GLY A 80 -23.26 21.34 16.98
CA GLY A 80 -23.33 22.52 16.12
C GLY A 80 -22.10 23.46 16.15
N ALA A 81 -21.83 24.03 14.96
CA ALA A 81 -20.70 24.90 14.56
C ALA A 81 -19.31 24.25 14.46
N TRP A 82 -18.74 24.30 13.24
CA TRP A 82 -17.40 23.82 12.92
C TRP A 82 -16.29 24.64 13.61
N PRO A 83 -15.38 24.02 14.37
CA PRO A 83 -14.19 24.70 14.84
C PRO A 83 -13.27 24.94 13.64
N HIS A 84 -12.95 26.22 13.39
CA HIS A 84 -11.92 26.67 12.46
C HIS A 84 -11.89 25.88 11.14
N HIS A 85 -12.95 26.00 10.34
CA HIS A 85 -13.18 25.29 9.07
C HIS A 85 -11.94 25.20 8.16
N ASP A 86 -11.12 26.25 8.11
CA ASP A 86 -9.86 26.26 7.34
C ASP A 86 -8.78 25.32 7.88
N LEU A 87 -8.68 25.16 9.21
CA LEU A 87 -7.76 24.22 9.82
C LEU A 87 -8.14 22.79 9.47
N VAL A 88 -9.42 22.45 9.58
CA VAL A 88 -9.91 21.11 9.24
C VAL A 88 -9.71 20.81 7.76
N ARG A 89 -10.04 21.77 6.87
CA ARG A 89 -9.81 21.63 5.43
C ARG A 89 -8.33 21.41 5.10
N ARG A 90 -7.40 22.13 5.74
CA ARG A 90 -5.95 21.93 5.56
C ARG A 90 -5.49 20.56 6.07
N LEU A 91 -6.04 20.09 7.18
CA LEU A 91 -5.74 18.78 7.73
C LEU A 91 -6.19 17.68 6.76
N LEU A 92 -7.42 17.77 6.24
CA LEU A 92 -7.97 16.83 5.25
C LEU A 92 -7.12 16.76 3.99
N ALA A 93 -6.78 17.93 3.41
CA ALA A 93 -5.91 17.98 2.24
C ALA A 93 -4.52 17.36 2.49
N ARG A 94 -3.98 17.53 3.71
CA ARG A 94 -2.71 16.92 4.12
C ARG A 94 -2.80 15.40 4.25
N VAL A 95 -3.93 14.89 4.74
CA VAL A 95 -4.21 13.45 4.84
C VAL A 95 -4.36 12.86 3.44
N GLU A 96 -5.17 13.44 2.56
CA GLU A 96 -5.32 13.01 1.16
C GLU A 96 -3.97 13.00 0.42
N ALA A 97 -3.18 14.06 0.54
CA ALA A 97 -1.85 14.12 -0.07
C ALA A 97 -0.87 13.10 0.53
N SER A 98 -1.09 12.64 1.76
CA SER A 98 -0.24 11.61 2.38
C SER A 98 -0.68 10.21 1.96
N ILE A 99 -1.98 9.98 1.78
CA ILE A 99 -2.54 8.76 1.18
C ILE A 99 -2.04 8.61 -0.26
N ALA A 100 -2.19 9.63 -1.10
CA ALA A 100 -1.75 9.57 -2.50
C ALA A 100 -0.23 9.32 -2.64
N ARG A 101 0.58 9.86 -1.72
CA ARG A 101 2.02 9.58 -1.65
C ARG A 101 2.30 8.15 -1.22
N LEU A 102 1.49 7.61 -0.31
CA LEU A 102 1.54 6.22 0.09
C LEU A 102 1.22 5.33 -1.11
N ASP A 103 0.10 5.57 -1.80
CA ASP A 103 -0.33 4.82 -2.98
C ASP A 103 0.72 4.85 -4.09
N THR A 104 1.36 6.00 -4.30
CA THR A 104 2.48 6.14 -5.24
C THR A 104 3.70 5.33 -4.79
N ALA A 105 4.05 5.36 -3.51
CA ALA A 105 5.18 4.60 -2.97
C ALA A 105 4.92 3.08 -3.03
N ILE A 106 3.68 2.65 -2.76
CA ILE A 106 3.20 1.29 -2.94
C ILE A 106 3.38 0.90 -4.40
N GLY A 107 2.85 1.72 -5.33
CA GLY A 107 3.02 1.53 -6.77
C GLY A 107 4.47 1.38 -7.18
N ARG A 108 5.40 2.17 -6.64
CA ARG A 108 6.83 2.02 -6.95
C ARG A 108 7.43 0.71 -6.46
N VAL A 109 7.01 0.26 -5.27
CA VAL A 109 7.47 -1.01 -4.68
C VAL A 109 6.86 -2.21 -5.41
N THR A 110 5.61 -2.11 -5.90
CA THR A 110 4.93 -3.18 -6.62
C THR A 110 5.25 -3.19 -8.12
N THR A 111 5.51 -2.04 -8.73
CA THR A 111 5.82 -1.89 -10.17
C THR A 111 7.31 -1.95 -10.49
N GLY A 112 8.19 -1.93 -9.48
CA GLY A 112 9.61 -2.24 -9.68
C GLY A 112 10.32 -1.29 -10.64
N ARG A 113 10.30 0.02 -10.36
CA ARG A 113 11.38 0.96 -10.72
C ARG A 113 11.31 2.26 -9.94
#